data_AF-A0A8H8XND8-F1
#
_entry.id   AF-A0A8H8XND8-F1
#
_cell.length_a   1.000
_cell.length_b   1.000
_cell.length_c   1.000
_cell.angle_alpha   90.00
_cell.angle_beta   90.00
_cell.angle_gamma   90.00
#
_symmetry.space_group_name_H-M   'P 1'
#
loop_
_entity.id
_entity.type
_entity.pdbx_description
1 polymer ?
#
loop_
_entity_poly.entity_id
_entity_poly.type
_entity_poly.pdbx_seq_one_letter_code
_entity_poly.pdbx_strand_id
1 'polypeptide(L)'
;MSTFAVFGMTEHFAREEAKKKTPAKKTMQEWLDAVEARVDQVLEGPRCVQLSNLFDAPQFAQQYIELLRKSGRCRDLRIRAKVKVERPAEARGKKKAPSTTWKDVA
;
A
#
# COMPACT_ATOMS: atom_id res chain seq x y z
N MET A 1 -3.34 -9.97 -18.50
CA MET A 1 -3.88 -8.78 -17.82
C MET A 1 -3.43 -8.88 -16.38
N SER A 2 -2.52 -7.99 -15.94
CA SER A 2 -1.92 -8.05 -14.62
C SER A 2 -2.94 -7.82 -13.52
N THR A 3 -2.97 -8.71 -12.53
CA THR A 3 -4.03 -8.73 -11.51
C THR A 3 -3.52 -8.60 -10.09
N PHE A 4 -2.25 -8.90 -9.80
CA PHE A 4 -1.76 -8.98 -8.42
C PHE A 4 -0.96 -7.73 -8.03
N ALA A 5 -1.11 -7.24 -6.80
CA ALA A 5 -0.25 -6.21 -6.25
C ALA A 5 -0.01 -6.45 -4.76
N VAL A 6 1.14 -6.00 -4.26
CA VAL A 6 1.50 -6.09 -2.85
C VAL A 6 1.05 -4.82 -2.14
N PHE A 7 0.25 -5.01 -1.10
CA PHE A 7 -0.19 -3.96 -0.19
C PHE A 7 0.49 -4.13 1.16
N GLY A 8 0.76 -3.02 1.84
CA GLY A 8 1.29 -3.02 3.19
C GLY A 8 1.85 -1.66 3.56
N MET A 9 2.73 -1.65 4.55
CA MET A 9 3.50 -0.47 4.94
C MET A 9 4.96 -0.84 5.14
N THR A 10 5.86 -0.05 4.58
CA THR A 10 7.31 -0.20 4.75
C THR A 10 7.89 1.07 5.32
N GLU A 11 8.99 0.94 6.07
CA GLU A 11 9.69 2.09 6.63
C GLU A 11 10.15 3.06 5.54
N HIS A 12 10.62 2.54 4.40
CA HIS A 12 11.00 3.37 3.27
C HIS A 12 9.84 4.25 2.77
N PHE A 13 8.65 3.66 2.60
CA PHE A 13 7.48 4.42 2.17
C PHE A 13 7.04 5.42 3.24
N ALA A 14 7.07 5.02 4.52
CA ALA A 14 6.74 5.89 5.64
C ALA A 14 7.68 7.10 5.73
N ARG A 15 8.99 6.91 5.53
CA ARG A 15 9.99 7.99 5.46
C ARG A 15 9.70 8.97 4.34
N GLU A 16 9.41 8.48 3.14
CA GLU A 16 9.11 9.35 1.99
C GLU A 16 7.79 10.12 2.16
N GLU A 17 6.75 9.50 2.71
CA GLU A 17 5.51 10.22 3.08
C GLU A 17 5.74 11.23 4.21
N ALA A 18 6.52 10.86 5.23
CA ALA A 18 6.82 11.74 6.35
C ALA A 18 7.61 12.97 5.90
N LYS A 19 8.64 12.81 5.06
CA LYS A 19 9.39 13.93 4.48
C LYS A 19 8.50 14.88 3.68
N LYS A 20 7.56 14.34 2.89
CA LYS A 20 6.63 15.16 2.09
C LYS A 20 5.62 15.92 2.94
N LYS A 21 5.19 15.34 4.07
CA LYS A 21 4.17 15.93 4.94
C LYS A 21 4.75 16.80 6.05
N THR A 22 6.02 16.65 6.38
CA THR A 22 6.68 17.41 7.43
C THR A 22 7.13 18.75 6.84
N PRO A 23 6.55 19.88 7.27
CA PRO A 23 6.99 21.19 6.79
C PRO A 23 8.45 21.42 7.21
N ALA A 24 9.20 22.12 6.36
CA ALA A 24 10.57 22.49 6.68
C ALA A 24 10.62 23.31 7.98
N LYS A 25 11.36 22.83 8.98
CA LYS A 25 11.58 23.56 10.24
C LYS A 25 12.82 24.45 10.13
N LYS A 26 13.02 25.30 11.14
CA LYS A 26 14.12 26.28 11.19
C LYS A 26 15.51 25.63 11.22
N THR A 27 15.66 24.44 11.80
CA THR A 27 16.92 23.69 11.85
C THR A 27 16.77 22.30 11.21
N MET A 28 17.84 21.83 10.57
CA MET A 28 17.87 20.51 9.92
C MET A 28 17.62 19.38 10.91
N GLN A 29 18.19 19.49 12.12
CA GLN A 29 18.05 18.48 13.17
C GLN A 29 16.59 18.33 13.63
N GLU A 30 15.93 19.44 13.98
CA GLU A 30 14.52 19.40 14.43
C GLU A 30 13.57 18.88 13.34
N TRP A 31 13.94 19.07 12.07
CA TRP A 31 13.19 18.54 10.94
C TRP A 31 13.38 17.02 10.84
N LEU A 32 14.61 16.52 10.94
CA LEU A 32 14.90 15.08 10.94
C LEU A 32 14.17 14.37 12.09
N ASP A 33 14.24 14.92 13.31
CA ASP A 33 13.56 14.33 14.47
C ASP A 33 12.03 14.30 14.28
N ALA A 34 11.46 15.32 13.66
CA ALA A 34 10.03 15.36 13.34
C ALA A 34 9.64 14.36 12.25
N VAL A 35 10.50 14.16 11.25
CA VAL A 35 10.31 13.15 10.22
C VAL A 35 10.33 11.77 10.84
N GLU A 36 11.30 11.46 11.72
CA GLU A 36 11.38 10.16 12.40
C GLU A 36 10.15 9.89 13.28
N ALA A 37 9.74 10.85 14.12
CA ALA A 37 8.53 10.71 14.93
C ALA A 37 7.28 10.47 14.05
N ARG A 38 7.21 11.09 12.87
CA ARG A 38 6.12 10.89 11.93
C ARG A 38 6.20 9.54 11.21
N VAL A 39 7.40 9.03 10.94
CA VAL A 39 7.63 7.69 10.38
C VAL A 39 7.07 6.64 11.31
N ASP A 40 7.39 6.71 12.61
CA ASP A 40 6.87 5.75 13.58
C ASP A 40 5.34 5.84 13.69
N GLN A 41 4.76 7.06 13.69
CA GLN A 41 3.30 7.23 13.63
C GLN A 41 2.65 6.61 12.38
N VAL A 42 3.29 6.72 11.21
CA VAL A 42 2.79 6.14 9.97
C VAL A 42 2.93 4.61 9.96
N LEU A 43 4.00 4.08 10.56
CA LEU A 43 4.23 2.64 10.70
C LEU A 43 3.26 1.99 11.70
N GLU A 44 2.93 2.68 12.79
CA GLU A 44 1.96 2.22 13.80
C GLU A 44 0.52 2.34 13.32
N GLY A 45 0.20 3.33 12.47
CA GLY A 45 -1.17 3.60 12.02
C GLY A 45 -1.75 2.53 11.09
N PRO A 46 -3.05 2.25 11.09
CA PRO A 46 -3.67 1.09 10.41
C PRO A 46 -3.64 1.13 8.86
N ARG A 47 -3.06 2.17 8.26
CA ARG A 47 -3.08 2.40 6.81
C ARG A 47 -2.13 1.43 6.10
N CYS A 48 -2.64 0.74 5.08
CA CYS A 48 -1.82 -0.01 4.11
C CYS A 48 -1.95 0.61 2.73
N VAL A 49 -0.84 0.73 2.01
CA VAL A 49 -0.77 1.30 0.66
C VAL A 49 -0.34 0.24 -0.35
N GLN A 50 -0.60 0.47 -1.63
CA GLN A 50 -0.03 -0.34 -2.70
C GLN A 50 1.47 -0.02 -2.81
N LEU A 51 2.32 -1.00 -2.53
CA LEU A 51 3.78 -0.85 -2.55
C LEU A 51 4.39 -1.22 -3.90
N SER A 52 3.77 -2.18 -4.60
CA SER A 52 4.28 -2.68 -5.87
C SER A 52 3.46 -2.20 -7.07
N ASN A 53 4.05 -2.30 -8.26
CA ASN A 53 3.31 -2.30 -9.50
C ASN A 53 2.42 -3.56 -9.63
N LEU A 54 1.56 -3.57 -10.65
CA LEU A 54 0.73 -4.73 -10.98
C LEU A 54 1.61 -5.84 -11.56
N PHE A 55 1.50 -7.04 -10.98
CA PHE A 55 2.14 -8.26 -11.45
C PHE A 55 1.14 -9.16 -12.18
N ASP A 56 1.65 -9.90 -13.17
CA ASP A 56 0.85 -10.89 -13.90
C ASP A 56 0.64 -12.18 -13.11
N ALA A 57 1.60 -12.55 -12.25
CA ALA A 57 1.56 -13.80 -11.50
C ALA A 57 1.83 -13.57 -10.00
N PRO A 58 1.23 -14.40 -9.12
CA PRO A 58 1.38 -14.24 -7.68
C PRO A 58 2.79 -14.55 -7.17
N GLN A 59 3.57 -15.38 -7.89
CA GLN A 59 4.94 -15.72 -7.46
C GLN A 59 5.85 -14.48 -7.46
N PHE A 60 5.69 -13.57 -8.43
CA PHE A 60 6.44 -12.31 -8.46
C PHE A 60 6.06 -11.39 -7.29
N ALA A 61 4.78 -11.39 -6.88
CA ALA A 61 4.33 -10.64 -5.72
C ALA A 61 4.90 -11.22 -4.41
N GLN A 62 5.03 -12.56 -4.32
CA GLN A 62 5.68 -13.23 -3.18
C GLN A 62 7.17 -12.90 -3.11
N GLN A 63 7.89 -12.99 -4.22
CA GLN A 63 9.31 -12.61 -4.30
C GLN A 63 9.51 -11.15 -3.89
N TYR A 64 8.60 -10.26 -4.31
CA TYR A 64 8.65 -8.86 -3.90
C TYR A 64 8.45 -8.68 -2.38
N ILE A 65 7.53 -9.43 -1.76
CA ILE A 65 7.36 -9.45 -0.31
C ILE A 65 8.63 -9.91 0.39
N GLU A 66 9.30 -10.95 -0.12
CA GLU A 66 10.57 -11.43 0.45
C GLU A 66 11.67 -10.35 0.38
N LEU A 67 11.75 -9.62 -0.73
CA LEU A 67 12.68 -8.49 -0.86
C LEU A 67 12.36 -7.38 0.14
N LEU A 68 11.08 -7.04 0.31
CA LEU A 68 10.65 -6.04 1.29
C LEU A 68 10.99 -6.45 2.73
N ARG A 69 10.82 -7.73 3.07
CA ARG A 69 11.21 -8.27 4.39
C ARG A 69 12.71 -8.20 4.64
N LYS A 70 13.52 -8.43 3.61
CA LYS A 70 14.98 -8.28 3.68
C LYS A 70 15.41 -6.81 3.78
N SER A 71 14.64 -5.90 3.19
CA SER A 71 14.97 -4.47 3.15
C SER A 71 14.78 -3.75 4.50
N GLY A 72 14.01 -4.31 5.44
CA GLY A 72 13.87 -3.74 6.79
C GLY A 72 12.47 -3.86 7.37
N ARG A 73 12.10 -2.88 8.22
CA ARG A 73 10.81 -2.85 8.92
C ARG A 73 9.65 -2.77 7.92
N CYS A 74 8.77 -3.75 7.99
CA CYS A 74 7.60 -3.86 7.14
C CYS A 74 6.41 -4.43 7.94
N ARG A 75 5.19 -4.01 7.58
CA ARG A 75 3.94 -4.39 8.25
C ARG A 75 2.88 -4.80 7.23
N ASP A 76 2.06 -5.78 7.61
CA ASP A 76 0.86 -6.22 6.91
C ASP A 76 1.04 -6.40 5.39
N LEU A 77 2.15 -7.04 5.00
CA LEU A 77 2.43 -7.35 3.60
C LEU A 77 1.43 -8.41 3.11
N ARG A 78 0.50 -8.00 2.26
CA ARG A 78 -0.55 -8.82 1.68
C ARG A 78 -0.57 -8.71 0.17
N ILE A 79 -0.80 -9.82 -0.51
CA ILE A 79 -1.03 -9.84 -1.95
C ILE A 79 -2.52 -9.62 -2.18
N ARG A 80 -2.88 -8.66 -3.02
CA ARG A 80 -4.25 -8.42 -3.45
C ARG A 80 -4.39 -8.63 -4.94
N ALA A 81 -5.45 -9.34 -5.34
CA ALA A 81 -5.86 -9.50 -6.72
C ALA A 81 -6.94 -8.49 -7.08
N LYS A 82 -6.80 -7.90 -8.27
CA LYS A 82 -7.76 -7.00 -8.89
C LYS A 82 -8.87 -7.84 -9.52
N VAL A 83 -10.03 -7.90 -8.86
CA VAL A 83 -11.17 -8.70 -9.31
C VAL A 83 -12.27 -7.77 -9.83
N LYS A 84 -12.81 -8.08 -11.01
CA LYS A 84 -14.03 -7.44 -11.50
C LYS A 84 -15.21 -8.02 -10.73
N VAL A 85 -15.87 -7.19 -9.93
CA VAL A 85 -17.08 -7.57 -9.22
C VAL A 85 -18.27 -7.05 -10.03
N GLU A 86 -19.09 -7.97 -10.49
CA GLU A 86 -20.41 -7.61 -11.01
C GLU A 86 -21.27 -7.16 -9.83
N ARG A 87 -21.69 -5.90 -9.85
CA ARG A 87 -22.63 -5.40 -8.86
C ARG A 87 -24.01 -5.96 -9.22
N PRO A 88 -24.68 -6.72 -8.35
CA PRO A 88 -26.05 -7.14 -8.62
C PRO A 88 -26.89 -5.88 -8.81
N ALA A 89 -27.68 -5.85 -9.87
CA ALA A 89 -28.54 -4.73 -10.19
C ALA A 89 -29.57 -4.59 -9.06
N GLU A 90 -29.41 -3.57 -8.20
CA GLU A 90 -30.51 -3.14 -7.35
C GLU A 90 -31.72 -2.87 -8.25
N ALA A 91 -32.87 -3.38 -7.84
CA ALA A 91 -34.13 -3.38 -8.57
C ALA A 91 -34.56 -1.97 -8.98
N ARG A 92 -34.02 -1.46 -10.09
CA ARG A 92 -34.46 -0.32 -10.91
C ARG A 92 -33.46 -0.08 -12.06
N GLY A 93 -33.52 -0.96 -13.07
CA GLY A 93 -33.38 -0.61 -14.48
C GLY A 93 -32.06 -0.05 -15.04
N LYS A 94 -30.95 0.08 -14.29
CA LYS A 94 -29.66 0.50 -14.86
C LYS A 94 -28.54 -0.46 -14.50
N LYS A 95 -28.07 -1.25 -15.49
CA LYS A 95 -26.82 -2.04 -15.38
C LYS A 95 -25.66 -1.07 -15.13
N LYS A 96 -25.11 -1.03 -13.92
CA LYS A 96 -23.90 -0.24 -13.62
C LYS A 96 -22.68 -0.98 -14.15
N ALA A 97 -21.72 -0.24 -14.72
CA ALA A 97 -20.48 -0.80 -15.24
C ALA A 97 -19.78 -1.67 -14.16
N PRO A 98 -19.14 -2.79 -14.54
CA PRO A 98 -18.47 -3.68 -13.61
C PRO A 98 -17.45 -2.89 -12.80
N SER A 99 -17.57 -2.95 -11.47
CA SER A 99 -16.67 -2.25 -10.57
C SER A 99 -15.45 -3.13 -10.32
N THR A 100 -14.29 -2.51 -10.22
CA THR A 100 -13.07 -3.24 -9.91
C THR A 100 -12.75 -3.11 -8.43
N THR A 101 -12.61 -4.24 -7.74
CA THR A 101 -12.32 -4.28 -6.31
C THR A 101 -11.09 -5.15 -6.05
N TRP A 102 -10.31 -4.77 -5.04
CA TRP A 102 -9.19 -5.58 -4.58
C TRP A 102 -9.68 -6.65 -3.62
N LYS A 103 -9.28 -7.90 -3.85
CA LYS A 103 -9.50 -9.01 -2.92
C LYS A 103 -8.15 -9.54 -2.44
N ASP A 104 -8.05 -9.81 -1.15
CA ASP A 104 -6.87 -10.46 -0.59
C ASP A 104 -6.75 -11.87 -1.19
N VAL A 105 -5.55 -12.21 -1.66
CA VAL A 105 -5.21 -13.56 -2.13
C VAL A 105 -4.68 -14.32 -0.92
N ALA A 106 -5.34 -15.43 -0.59
CA ALA A 106 -4.98 -16.30 0.51
C ALA A 106 -3.55 -16.84 0.36
#